data_AF-A0A5J4Y753-F1
#
_entry.id   AF-A0A5J4Y753-F1
#
_cell.length_a   1.000
_cell.length_b   1.000
_cell.length_c   1.000
_cell.angle_alpha   90.00
_cell.angle_beta   90.00
_cell.angle_gamma   90.00
#
_symmetry.space_group_name_H-M   'P 1'
#
loop_
_entity.id
_entity.type
_entity.pdbx_description
1 polymer ?
#
loop_
_entity_poly.entity_id
_entity_poly.type
_entity_poly.pdbx_seq_one_letter_code
_entity_poly.pdbx_strand_id
1 'polypeptide(L)'
;MMQILAALHNQDHILMECSFPADYPNKPFFLRIVSPRMCWYTGHVTAGGSICIEALTLSGTAGSWTSQYNVEAILNIVILNMIGKLLFQQHLA
;
A
#
# COMPACT_ATOMS: atom_id res chain seq x y z
N MET A 1 -3.56 -13.42 -8.82
CA MET A 1 -2.94 -12.09 -8.64
C MET A 1 -1.55 -12.02 -9.27
N MET A 2 -0.56 -12.77 -8.78
CA MET A 2 0.83 -12.70 -9.28
C MET A 2 1.00 -13.13 -10.75
N GLN A 3 0.23 -14.11 -11.24
CA GLN A 3 0.27 -14.54 -12.64
C GLN A 3 -0.23 -13.47 -13.63
N ILE A 4 -1.17 -12.63 -13.21
CA ILE A 4 -1.71 -11.53 -14.02
C ILE A 4 -0.70 -10.39 -14.12
N LEU A 5 -0.03 -10.08 -13.01
CA LEU A 5 1.06 -9.10 -13.00
C LEU A 5 2.18 -9.53 -13.95
N ALA A 6 2.56 -10.81 -13.91
CA ALA A 6 3.59 -11.35 -14.79
C ALA A 6 3.20 -11.21 -16.27
N ALA A 7 1.94 -11.47 -16.62
CA ALA A 7 1.43 -11.37 -17.99
C ALA A 7 1.34 -9.91 -18.52
N LEU A 8 1.01 -8.93 -17.67
CA LEU A 8 0.77 -7.55 -18.09
C LEU A 8 1.97 -6.63 -17.93
N HIS A 9 2.81 -6.89 -16.93
CA HIS A 9 3.88 -5.98 -16.51
C HIS A 9 5.26 -6.64 -16.50
N ASN A 10 5.36 -7.91 -16.94
CA ASN A 10 6.60 -8.69 -16.88
C ASN A 10 7.22 -8.70 -15.46
N GLN A 11 6.36 -8.67 -14.45
CA GLN A 11 6.73 -8.62 -13.03
C GLN A 11 5.70 -9.45 -12.25
N ASP A 12 6.13 -10.37 -11.41
CA ASP A 12 5.25 -11.25 -10.62
C ASP A 12 4.99 -10.74 -9.19
N HIS A 13 5.52 -9.58 -8.84
CA HIS A 13 5.46 -8.99 -7.51
C HIS A 13 5.10 -7.50 -7.56
N ILE A 14 4.80 -6.92 -6.39
CA ILE A 14 4.65 -5.48 -6.20
C ILE A 14 5.91 -5.00 -5.48
N LEU A 15 6.67 -4.12 -6.12
CA LEU A 15 7.82 -3.46 -5.52
C LEU A 15 7.34 -2.27 -4.70
N MET A 16 7.62 -2.29 -3.40
CA MET A 16 7.29 -1.22 -2.46
C MET A 16 8.57 -0.67 -1.82
N GLU A 17 8.57 0.63 -1.55
CA GLU A 17 9.63 1.31 -0.81
C GLU A 17 9.08 1.76 0.54
N CYS A 18 9.81 1.41 1.60
CA CYS A 18 9.53 1.80 2.97
C CYS A 18 10.65 2.72 3.47
N SER A 19 10.30 3.91 3.93
CA SER A 19 11.25 4.89 4.47
C SER A 19 10.90 5.21 5.92
N PHE A 20 11.83 4.90 6.82
CA PHE A 20 11.65 5.11 8.25
C PHE A 20 12.17 6.50 8.65
N PRO A 21 11.39 7.30 9.40
CA PRO A 21 11.89 8.55 9.96
C PRO A 21 12.87 8.28 11.11
N ALA A 22 13.67 9.28 11.46
CA ALA A 22 14.60 9.20 12.61
C ALA A 22 13.90 8.98 13.96
N ASP A 23 12.61 9.31 14.05
CA ASP A 23 11.77 9.20 15.25
C ASP A 23 10.84 7.98 15.19
N TYR A 24 11.18 6.97 14.40
CA TYR A 24 10.49 5.68 14.42
C TYR A 24 10.79 4.94 15.74
N PRO A 25 9.80 4.32 16.43
CA PRO A 25 8.42 4.07 16.00
C PRO A 25 7.38 5.12 16.42
N ASN A 26 7.78 6.26 17.01
CA ASN A 26 6.84 7.30 17.43
C ASN A 26 6.11 7.93 16.22
N LYS A 27 6.78 8.02 15.08
CA LYS A 27 6.19 8.42 13.79
C LYS A 27 6.07 7.24 12.84
N PRO A 28 5.02 7.17 12.02
CA PRO A 28 4.86 6.14 11.01
C PRO A 28 5.99 6.22 9.97
N PHE A 29 6.32 5.08 9.39
CA PHE A 29 7.14 5.03 8.19
C PHE A 29 6.32 5.49 6.98
N PHE A 30 7.02 6.00 5.96
CA PHE A 30 6.41 6.30 4.68
C PHE A 30 6.47 5.05 3.79
N LEU A 31 5.33 4.70 3.18
CA LEU A 31 5.20 3.55 2.30
C LEU A 31 4.66 3.97 0.94
N ARG A 32 5.34 3.55 -0.12
CA ARG A 32 4.88 3.76 -1.50
C ARG A 32 5.13 2.54 -2.38
N ILE A 33 4.38 2.45 -3.45
CA ILE A 33 4.58 1.49 -4.53
C ILE A 33 5.52 2.11 -5.56
N VAL A 34 6.54 1.36 -5.94
CA VAL A 34 7.49 1.72 -7.00
C VAL A 34 7.03 1.14 -8.33
N SER A 35 6.62 -0.14 -8.33
CA SER A 35 6.06 -0.83 -9.50
C SER A 35 5.17 -2.02 -9.08
N PRO A 36 4.18 -2.42 -9.88
CA PRO A 36 3.67 -1.76 -11.08
C PRO A 36 2.88 -0.48 -10.74
N ARG A 37 2.52 0.31 -11.76
CA ARG A 37 1.61 1.46 -11.56
C ARG A 37 0.20 0.96 -11.30
N MET A 38 -0.39 1.42 -10.21
CA MET A 38 -1.77 1.08 -9.84
C MET A 38 -2.76 1.93 -10.63
N CYS A 39 -3.98 1.40 -10.82
CA CYS A 39 -5.08 2.19 -11.36
C CYS A 39 -5.44 3.35 -10.41
N TRP A 40 -5.82 4.49 -10.98
CA TRP A 40 -6.23 5.66 -10.22
C TRP A 40 -7.34 5.34 -9.21
N TYR A 41 -7.23 5.88 -7.99
CA TYR A 41 -8.21 5.73 -6.90
C TYR A 41 -8.45 4.28 -6.41
N THR A 42 -7.53 3.36 -6.73
CA THR A 42 -7.58 1.98 -6.23
C THR A 42 -6.64 1.78 -5.04
N GLY A 43 -7.00 0.86 -4.14
CA GLY A 43 -6.12 0.39 -3.07
C GLY A 43 -5.57 1.43 -2.07
N HIS A 44 -6.16 2.63 -1.99
CA HIS A 44 -5.63 3.77 -1.21
C HIS A 44 -4.25 4.26 -1.69
N VAL A 45 -3.95 4.06 -2.98
CA VAL A 45 -2.70 4.46 -3.61
C VAL A 45 -2.91 5.75 -4.40
N THR A 46 -2.07 6.75 -4.15
CA THR A 46 -2.06 8.01 -4.90
C THR A 46 -1.45 7.83 -6.30
N ALA A 47 -1.59 8.85 -7.15
CA ALA A 47 -0.94 8.95 -8.46
C ALA A 47 0.56 8.64 -8.44
N GLY A 48 1.25 9.08 -7.38
CA GLY A 48 2.69 8.92 -7.18
C GLY A 48 3.08 7.60 -6.51
N GLY A 49 2.13 6.70 -6.25
CA GLY A 49 2.37 5.43 -5.59
C GLY A 49 2.35 5.49 -4.07
N SER A 50 2.24 6.67 -3.45
CA SER A 50 2.15 6.80 -1.99
C SER A 50 0.88 6.15 -1.45
N ILE A 51 0.98 5.49 -0.31
CA ILE A 51 -0.14 4.81 0.34
C ILE A 51 -0.77 5.73 1.39
N CYS A 52 -2.08 5.94 1.27
CA CYS A 52 -2.85 6.84 2.13
C CYS A 52 -3.91 6.05 2.91
N ILE A 53 -3.47 5.45 4.01
CA ILE A 53 -4.34 4.78 4.99
C ILE A 53 -4.26 5.49 6.34
N GLU A 54 -5.35 5.47 7.11
CA GLU A 54 -5.43 6.15 8.42
C GLU A 54 -4.33 5.69 9.38
N ALA A 55 -4.00 4.39 9.34
CA ALA A 55 -2.94 3.80 10.16
C ALA A 55 -1.54 4.37 9.91
N LEU A 56 -1.29 5.06 8.78
CA LEU A 56 -0.03 5.76 8.49
C LEU A 56 -0.15 7.29 8.68
N THR A 57 -1.17 7.75 9.40
CA THR A 57 -1.39 9.16 9.71
C THR A 57 -1.22 9.46 11.20
N LEU A 58 -0.93 10.71 11.51
CA LEU A 58 -0.83 11.25 12.88
C LEU A 58 -2.06 12.10 13.22
N SER A 59 -3.26 11.72 12.76
CA SER A 59 -4.48 12.51 12.96
C SER A 59 -5.04 12.43 14.39
N GLY A 60 -4.55 11.50 15.22
CA GLY A 60 -4.97 11.33 16.62
C GLY A 60 -6.33 10.65 16.77
N THR A 61 -6.85 10.05 15.71
CA THR A 61 -8.07 9.24 15.71
C THR A 61 -7.78 7.81 16.20
N ALA A 62 -8.83 7.04 16.50
CA ALA A 62 -8.69 5.65 16.96
C ALA A 62 -7.99 4.72 15.92
N GLY A 63 -8.03 5.06 14.63
CA GLY A 63 -7.36 4.34 13.56
C GLY A 63 -5.98 4.89 13.17
N SER A 64 -5.48 5.94 13.85
CA SER A 64 -4.19 6.56 13.57
C SER A 64 -3.00 5.67 13.93
N TRP A 65 -1.83 6.01 13.42
CA TRP A 65 -0.58 5.34 13.78
C TRP A 65 -0.38 5.32 15.29
N THR A 66 0.01 4.15 15.80
CA THR A 66 0.52 3.98 17.15
C THR A 66 1.85 3.24 17.07
N SER A 67 2.79 3.54 17.97
CA SER A 67 4.08 2.85 18.04
C SER A 67 3.98 1.37 18.41
N GLN A 68 2.77 0.89 18.72
CA GLN A 68 2.45 -0.52 18.95
C GLN A 68 2.21 -1.29 17.65
N TYR A 69 1.96 -0.61 16.53
CA TYR A 69 1.79 -1.26 15.24
C TYR A 69 3.11 -1.81 14.71
N ASN A 70 3.05 -3.03 14.18
CA ASN A 70 4.16 -3.64 13.47
C ASN A 70 4.06 -3.34 11.96
N VAL A 71 5.22 -3.31 11.29
CA VAL A 71 5.28 -3.11 9.84
C VAL A 71 4.50 -4.21 9.10
N GLU A 72 4.52 -5.44 9.63
CA GLU A 72 3.82 -6.58 9.06
C GLU A 72 2.30 -6.39 9.00
N ALA A 73 1.65 -5.91 10.07
CA ALA A 73 0.21 -5.66 10.06
C ALA A 73 -0.15 -4.56 9.04
N ILE A 74 0.67 -3.52 8.94
CA ILE A 74 0.47 -2.48 7.93
C ILE A 74 0.59 -3.05 6.52
N LEU A 75 1.60 -3.88 6.25
CA LEU A 75 1.76 -4.53 4.95
C LEU A 75 0.56 -5.45 4.64
N ASN A 76 0.05 -6.18 5.62
CA ASN A 76 -1.14 -7.01 5.46
C ASN A 76 -2.38 -6.17 5.09
N ILE A 77 -2.60 -5.03 5.76
CA ILE A 77 -3.69 -4.10 5.43
C ILE A 77 -3.55 -3.60 3.98
N VAL A 78 -2.34 -3.20 3.60
CA VAL A 78 -2.05 -2.71 2.24
C VAL A 78 -2.34 -3.77 1.19
N ILE A 79 -1.88 -5.01 1.40
CA ILE A 79 -2.10 -6.13 0.48
C ILE A 79 -3.60 -6.43 0.39
N LEU A 80 -4.34 -6.46 1.50
CA LEU A 80 -5.78 -6.67 1.51
C LEU A 80 -6.52 -5.59 0.72
N ASN A 81 -6.13 -4.32 0.85
CA ASN A 81 -6.69 -3.22 0.09
C ASN A 81 -6.45 -3.35 -1.43
N MET A 82 -5.39 -4.05 -1.85
CA MET A 82 -5.06 -4.29 -3.24
C MET A 82 -5.79 -5.51 -3.82
N ILE A 83 -6.01 -6.56 -3.03
CA ILE A 83 -6.69 -7.79 -3.45
C ILE A 83 -8.10 -7.49 -3.97
N GLY A 84 -8.86 -6.65 -3.26
CA GLY A 84 -10.26 -6.36 -3.59
C GLY A 84 -10.48 -5.50 -4.85
N LYS A 85 -9.48 -4.70 -5.28
CA LYS A 85 -9.68 -3.67 -6.32
C LYS A 85 -8.92 -3.93 -7.62
N LEU A 86 -7.85 -4.73 -7.60
CA LEU A 86 -7.17 -5.16 -8.83
C LEU A 86 -7.96 -6.24 -9.58
N LEU A 87 -8.74 -7.08 -8.89
CA LEU A 87 -9.52 -8.16 -9.51
C LEU A 87 -10.78 -7.66 -10.23
N PHE A 88 -11.43 -6.59 -9.74
CA PHE A 88 -12.70 -6.10 -10.31
C PHE A 88 -12.55 -5.25 -11.58
N GLN A 89 -11.36 -4.73 -11.88
CA GLN A 89 -11.14 -3.91 -13.08
C GLN A 89 -10.75 -4.74 -14.31
N GLN A 90 -10.49 -6.06 -14.16
CA GLN A 90 -10.14 -6.92 -15.30
C GLN A 90 -11.34 -7.53 -16.02
N HIS A 91 -12.57 -7.34 -15.51
CA HIS A 91 -13.78 -7.83 -16.17
C HIS A 91 -14.58 -6.72 -16.86
N LEU A 92 -14.03 -5.50 -16.94
CA LEU A 92 -14.66 -4.34 -17.58
C LEU A 92 -13.78 -3.70 -18.67
N ALA A 93 -12.79 -4.42 -19.20
CA ALA A 93 -12.05 -4.05 -20.40
C ALA A 93 -12.32 -5.06 -21.51
#